data_AF-W8ZIC9-F1
#
_entry.id   AF-W8ZIC9-F1
#
_cell.length_a   1.000
_cell.length_b   1.000
_cell.length_c   1.000
_cell.angle_alpha   90.00
_cell.angle_beta   90.00
_cell.angle_gamma   90.00
#
_symmetry.space_group_name_H-M   'P 1'
#
loop_
_entity.id
_entity.type
_entity.pdbx_description
1 polymer ?
#
loop_
_entity_poly.entity_id
_entity_poly.type
_entity_poly.pdbx_seq_one_letter_code
_entity_poly.pdbx_strand_id
1 'polypeptide(L)'
;MGKHGAAGMGRWLRIYAWAVLAAGAVLCAGFLYPFNDGNMALMAGVGCLIAAPVVYIASFMFPLVDEYIGSHTGEGGERPGRGR
;
A
#
# COMPACT_ATOMS: atom_id res chain seq x y z
N MET A 1 3.43 20.23 -11.33
CA MET A 1 4.11 19.86 -10.07
C MET A 1 3.49 18.62 -9.40
N GLY A 2 3.16 17.53 -10.12
CA GLY A 2 2.35 16.42 -9.56
C GLY A 2 2.85 14.98 -9.76
N LYS A 3 3.87 14.75 -10.60
CA LYS A 3 4.30 13.40 -10.99
C LYS A 3 5.11 12.66 -9.91
N HIS A 4 5.56 13.36 -8.86
CA HIS A 4 6.33 12.76 -7.77
C HIS A 4 5.47 12.22 -6.62
N GLY A 5 4.18 12.58 -6.55
CA GLY A 5 3.30 12.20 -5.44
C GLY A 5 2.89 10.73 -5.45
N ALA A 6 2.45 10.20 -6.60
CA ALA A 6 1.89 8.85 -6.72
C ALA A 6 2.95 7.74 -6.58
N ALA A 7 4.11 7.89 -7.24
CA ALA A 7 5.24 6.98 -7.08
C ALA A 7 5.87 7.03 -5.68
N GLY A 8 5.73 8.16 -4.98
CA GLY A 8 6.06 8.28 -3.56
C GLY A 8 5.05 7.53 -2.69
N MET A 9 3.75 7.73 -2.95
CA MET A 9 2.64 7.15 -2.18
C MET A 9 2.69 5.61 -2.15
N GLY A 10 2.88 4.95 -3.30
CA GLY A 10 3.00 3.49 -3.35
C GLY A 10 4.18 2.95 -2.54
N ARG A 11 5.29 3.69 -2.49
CA ARG A 11 6.47 3.34 -1.68
C ARG A 11 6.19 3.47 -0.19
N TRP A 12 5.54 4.55 0.22
CA TRP A 12 5.13 4.75 1.62
C TRP A 12 4.13 3.68 2.07
N LEU A 13 3.13 3.35 1.25
CA LEU A 13 2.15 2.30 1.54
C LEU A 13 2.82 0.92 1.73
N ARG A 14 3.86 0.60 0.96
CA ARG A 14 4.64 -0.64 1.19
C ARG A 14 5.33 -0.63 2.54
N ILE A 15 5.97 0.47 2.91
CA ILE A 15 6.63 0.61 4.22
C ILE A 15 5.59 0.44 5.34
N TYR A 16 4.43 1.08 5.21
CA TYR A 16 3.32 0.92 6.16
C TYR A 16 2.82 -0.52 6.23
N ALA A 17 2.68 -1.22 5.10
CA ALA A 17 2.26 -2.61 5.10
C ALA A 17 3.23 -3.51 5.91
N TRP A 18 4.53 -3.33 5.73
CA TRP A 18 5.55 -4.05 6.50
C TRP A 18 5.55 -3.67 7.98
N ALA A 19 5.35 -2.38 8.29
CA ALA A 19 5.25 -1.93 9.68
C ALA A 19 4.01 -2.52 10.38
N VAL A 20 2.86 -2.56 9.71
CA VAL A 20 1.62 -3.15 10.22
C VAL A 20 1.77 -4.66 10.41
N LEU A 21 2.44 -5.35 9.47
CA LEU A 21 2.77 -6.78 9.61
C LEU A 21 3.64 -7.04 10.84
N ALA A 22 4.72 -6.27 11.00
CA ALA A 22 5.64 -6.40 12.12
C ALA A 22 4.95 -6.12 13.46
N ALA A 23 4.15 -5.05 13.54
CA ALA A 23 3.35 -4.75 14.72
C ALA A 23 2.37 -5.88 15.04
N GLY A 24 1.62 -6.38 14.05
CA GLY A 24 0.70 -7.50 14.23
C GLY A 24 1.40 -8.76 14.75
N ALA A 25 2.56 -9.10 14.17
CA ALA A 25 3.36 -10.24 14.60
C ALA A 25 3.86 -10.09 16.05
N VAL A 26 4.32 -8.90 16.44
CA VAL A 26 4.78 -8.61 17.81
C VAL A 26 3.62 -8.69 18.80
N LEU A 27 2.45 -8.10 18.49
CA LEU A 27 1.27 -8.19 19.36
C LEU A 27 0.80 -9.64 19.52
N CYS A 28 0.72 -10.41 18.43
CA CYS A 28 0.36 -11.82 18.51
C CYS A 28 1.38 -12.64 19.31
N ALA A 29 2.67 -12.43 19.09
CA ALA A 29 3.72 -13.17 19.81
C ALA A 29 3.75 -12.83 21.31
N GLY A 30 3.56 -11.55 21.67
CA GLY A 30 3.57 -11.10 23.07
C GLY A 30 2.31 -11.44 23.86
N PHE A 31 1.16 -11.58 23.19
CA PHE A 31 -0.14 -11.79 23.83
C PHE A 31 -0.79 -13.12 23.45
N LEU A 32 -0.02 -14.09 22.95
CA LEU A 32 -0.53 -15.40 22.50
C LEU A 32 -1.26 -16.19 23.60
N TYR A 33 -0.97 -15.89 24.88
CA TYR A 33 -1.63 -16.51 26.02
C TYR A 33 -2.12 -15.46 27.04
N PRO A 34 -3.38 -15.53 27.51
CA PRO A 34 -4.44 -16.44 27.08
C PRO A 34 -4.99 -16.08 25.69
N PHE A 35 -5.22 -17.08 24.85
CA PHE A 35 -5.88 -16.92 23.54
C PHE A 35 -7.40 -16.90 23.75
N ASN A 36 -7.95 -15.72 24.05
CA ASN A 36 -9.40 -15.52 24.17
C ASN A 36 -9.79 -14.11 23.69
N ASP A 37 -11.08 -13.92 23.39
CA ASP A 37 -11.61 -12.67 22.83
C ASP A 37 -11.55 -11.45 23.77
N GLY A 38 -11.32 -11.66 25.06
CA GLY A 38 -11.01 -10.61 26.04
C GLY A 38 -9.59 -10.06 25.92
N ASN A 39 -8.70 -10.71 25.17
CA ASN A 39 -7.35 -10.24 24.89
C ASN A 39 -7.36 -9.28 23.68
N MET A 40 -7.77 -8.03 23.95
CA MET A 40 -7.88 -6.97 22.94
C MET A 40 -6.57 -6.75 22.16
N ALA A 41 -5.41 -6.97 22.78
CA ALA A 41 -4.11 -6.84 22.14
C ALA A 41 -3.89 -7.94 21.09
N LEU A 42 -4.23 -9.20 21.43
CA LEU A 42 -4.19 -10.30 20.48
C LEU A 42 -5.17 -10.07 19.31
N MET A 43 -6.38 -9.59 19.61
CA MET A 43 -7.38 -9.29 18.58
C MET A 43 -6.90 -8.18 17.62
N ALA A 44 -6.29 -7.11 18.15
CA ALA A 44 -5.68 -6.06 17.35
C ALA A 44 -4.48 -6.57 16.54
N GLY A 45 -3.66 -7.46 17.13
CA GLY A 45 -2.54 -8.11 16.45
C GLY A 45 -2.98 -8.93 15.25
N VAL A 46 -4.01 -9.77 15.42
CA VAL A 46 -4.61 -10.56 14.34
C VAL A 46 -5.21 -9.64 13.27
N GLY A 47 -5.90 -8.58 13.66
CA GLY A 47 -6.42 -7.57 12.74
C GLY A 47 -5.31 -6.92 11.90
N CYS A 48 -4.18 -6.58 12.52
CA CYS A 48 -3.01 -6.04 11.81
C CYS A 48 -2.41 -7.06 10.83
N LEU A 49 -2.30 -8.34 11.22
CA LEU A 49 -1.81 -9.40 10.34
C LEU A 49 -2.69 -9.57 9.09
N ILE A 50 -4.01 -9.46 9.24
CA ILE A 50 -4.96 -9.53 8.12
C ILE A 50 -4.92 -8.25 7.26
N ALA A 51 -4.77 -7.08 7.88
CA ALA A 51 -4.73 -5.80 7.17
C ALA A 51 -3.46 -5.61 6.33
N ALA A 52 -2.32 -6.12 6.80
CA ALA A 52 -1.02 -5.97 6.13
C ALA A 52 -1.01 -6.38 4.63
N PRO A 53 -1.48 -7.57 4.21
CA PRO A 53 -1.53 -7.94 2.80
C PRO A 53 -2.47 -7.04 1.98
N VAL A 54 -3.56 -6.55 2.58
CA VAL A 54 -4.50 -5.63 1.91
C VAL A 54 -3.81 -4.30 1.60
N VAL A 55 -3.10 -3.73 2.57
CA VAL A 55 -2.34 -2.48 2.38
C VAL A 55 -1.21 -2.69 1.38
N TYR A 56 -0.55 -3.85 1.40
CA TYR A 56 0.49 -4.19 0.44
C TYR A 56 -0.05 -4.25 -0.99
N ILE A 57 -1.20 -4.90 -1.22
CA ILE A 57 -1.84 -4.95 -2.54
C ILE A 57 -2.28 -3.55 -3.00
N ALA A 58 -2.87 -2.76 -2.10
CA ALA A 58 -3.26 -1.38 -2.41
C ALA A 58 -2.07 -0.54 -2.91
N SER A 59 -0.86 -0.79 -2.42
CA SER A 59 0.35 -0.09 -2.89
C SER A 59 0.65 -0.26 -4.39
N PHE A 60 0.20 -1.35 -5.01
CA PHE A 60 0.37 -1.61 -6.45
C PHE A 60 -0.71 -0.94 -7.30
N MET A 61 -1.85 -0.59 -6.73
CA MET A 61 -2.94 0.04 -7.48
C MET A 61 -2.63 1.50 -7.84
N PHE A 62 -1.95 2.24 -6.96
CA PHE A 62 -1.61 3.65 -7.19
C PHE A 62 -0.79 3.91 -8.47
N PRO A 63 0.32 3.20 -8.73
CA PRO A 63 1.07 3.41 -9.97
C PRO A 63 0.27 3.01 -11.22
N LEU A 64 -0.59 1.99 -11.14
CA LEU A 64 -1.44 1.57 -12.25
C LEU A 64 -2.49 2.62 -12.61
N VAL A 65 -3.11 3.25 -11.62
CA VAL A 65 -4.09 4.32 -11.82
C VAL A 65 -3.42 5.57 -12.41
N ASP A 66 -2.21 5.92 -11.97
CA ASP A 66 -1.47 7.05 -12.52
C ASP A 66 -1.11 6.84 -14.00
N GLU A 67 -0.68 5.62 -14.37
CA GLU A 67 -0.40 5.26 -15.75
C GLU A 67 -1.66 5.23 -16.63
N TYR A 68 -2.78 4.73 -16.10
CA TYR A 68 -4.08 4.74 -16.78
C TYR A 68 -4.62 6.16 -17.02
N ILE A 69 -4.50 7.05 -16.03
CA ILE A 69 -4.89 8.46 -16.19
C ILE A 69 -3.98 9.13 -17.22
N GLY A 70 -2.66 8.92 -17.13
CA GLY A 70 -1.67 9.51 -18.03
C GLY A 70 -1.85 9.09 -19.50
N SER A 71 -2.26 7.85 -19.77
CA SER A 71 -2.51 7.36 -21.13
C SER A 71 -3.80 7.92 -21.75
N HIS A 72 -4.81 8.28 -20.94
CA HIS A 72 -6.10 8.80 -21.42
C HIS A 72 -6.26 10.32 -21.35
N THR A 73 -5.39 11.04 -20.62
CA THR A 73 -5.31 12.52 -20.70
C THR A 73 -4.25 13.03 -21.68
N GLY A 74 -3.52 12.12 -22.35
CA GLY A 74 -2.37 12.42 -23.20
C GLY A 74 -2.61 12.52 -24.72
N GLU A 75 -3.84 12.53 -25.22
CA GLU A 75 -4.10 12.70 -26.67
C GLU A 75 -4.90 13.99 -26.94
N GLY A 76 -4.16 15.10 -27.04
CA GLY A 76 -4.69 16.40 -27.45
C GLY A 76 -3.63 17.43 -27.86
N GLY A 77 -2.41 17.02 -28.22
CA GLY A 77 -1.36 17.96 -28.61
C GLY A 77 -0.16 17.28 -29.26
N GLU A 78 -0.07 17.43 -30.58
CA GLU A 78 1.07 17.28 -31.50
C GLU A 78 2.32 16.51 -30.99
N ARG A 79 2.61 15.38 -31.65
CA ARG A 79 3.98 14.87 -31.74
C ARG A 79 4.72 15.68 -32.81
N PRO A 80 5.73 16.53 -32.49
CA PRO A 80 6.60 17.05 -33.52
C PRO A 80 7.49 15.92 -34.02
N GLY A 81 7.67 15.89 -35.34
CA GLY A 81 8.19 14.77 -36.10
C GLY A 81 9.52 14.23 -35.60
N ARG A 82 9.59 12.90 -35.49
CA ARG A 82 10.85 12.16 -35.53
C ARG A 82 11.28 12.06 -37.00
N GLY A 83 11.89 13.13 -37.51
CA GLY A 83 12.62 13.13 -38.77
C GLY A 83 13.88 12.28 -38.65
N ARG A 84 14.13 11.48 -39.70
CA ARG A 84 15.48 11.04 -40.07
C ARG A 84 16.27 12.25 -40.57
#